data_AF-A0A6A4RNW5-F1
#
_entry.id   AF-A0A6A4RNW5-F1
#
_cell.length_a   1.000
_cell.length_b   1.000
_cell.length_c   1.000
_cell.angle_alpha   90.00
_cell.angle_beta   90.00
_cell.angle_gamma   90.00
#
_symmetry.space_group_name_H-M   'P 1'
#
loop_
_entity.id
_entity.type
_entity.pdbx_description
1 polymer ?
#
loop_
_entity_poly.entity_id
_entity_poly.type
_entity_poly.pdbx_seq_one_letter_code
_entity_poly.pdbx_strand_id
1 'polypeptide(L)'
;MNCSIPGDSHFYFNILQAVTDVIHINGRDVVMATFSTPYNSIPGSAVCAYDMADVANTFTGRFKEQKSSDSTWTPFPEDKVPKPRYENRS
;
A
#
# COMPACT_ATOMS: atom_id res chain seq x y z
N MET A 1 1.67 1.13 -0.68
CA MET A 1 2.03 -0.06 -1.47
C MET A 1 3.22 -0.73 -0.80
N ASN A 2 3.19 -2.05 -0.60
CA ASN A 2 4.32 -2.77 -0.02
C ASN A 2 5.20 -3.30 -1.16
N CYS A 3 6.42 -2.79 -1.30
CA CYS A 3 7.46 -3.34 -2.16
C CYS A 3 8.68 -3.62 -1.29
N SER A 4 8.81 -4.86 -0.82
CA SER A 4 9.87 -5.23 0.11
C SER A 4 10.44 -6.62 -0.14
N ILE A 5 11.66 -6.81 0.31
CA ILE A 5 12.30 -8.12 0.41
C ILE A 5 12.07 -8.64 1.84
N PRO A 6 11.46 -9.83 2.02
CA PRO A 6 11.23 -10.41 3.33
C PRO A 6 12.55 -10.85 3.98
N GLY A 7 12.62 -10.77 5.31
CA GLY A 7 13.76 -11.16 6.15
C GLY A 7 13.46 -10.88 7.62
N ASP A 8 14.46 -11.07 8.50
CA ASP A 8 14.33 -10.78 9.95
C ASP A 8 13.84 -9.35 10.21
N SER A 9 14.28 -8.42 9.36
CA SER A 9 13.65 -7.12 9.15
C SER A 9 13.41 -6.95 7.66
N HIS A 10 12.21 -6.48 7.31
CA HIS A 10 11.86 -6.25 5.92
C HIS A 10 12.64 -5.06 5.35
N PHE A 11 13.19 -5.21 4.13
CA PHE A 11 13.82 -4.11 3.41
C PHE A 11 12.86 -3.53 2.39
N TYR A 12 12.48 -2.25 2.53
CA TYR A 12 11.48 -1.61 1.69
C TYR A 12 12.09 -0.69 0.63
N PHE A 13 11.54 -0.75 -0.58
CA PHE A 13 11.77 0.25 -1.64
C PHE A 13 10.61 1.24 -1.62
N ASN A 14 10.83 2.42 -1.02
CA ASN A 14 9.76 3.36 -0.69
C ASN A 14 9.56 4.48 -1.73
N ILE A 15 10.53 4.74 -2.59
CA ILE A 15 10.43 5.85 -3.54
C ILE A 15 9.82 5.33 -4.84
N LEU A 16 8.54 5.60 -5.06
CA LEU A 16 7.85 5.24 -6.30
C LEU A 16 8.38 6.07 -7.47
N GLN A 17 8.73 5.42 -8.58
CA GLN A 17 9.27 6.06 -9.78
C GLN A 17 8.25 6.07 -10.93
N ALA A 18 7.53 4.97 -11.14
CA ALA A 18 6.55 4.82 -12.20
C ALA A 18 5.55 3.70 -11.88
N VAL A 19 4.38 3.75 -12.53
CA VAL A 19 3.34 2.72 -12.51
C VAL A 19 2.82 2.55 -13.93
N THR A 20 2.55 1.32 -14.35
CA THR A 20 1.92 1.05 -15.65
C THR A 20 0.42 1.36 -15.63
N ASP A 21 -0.20 1.40 -16.80
CA ASP A 21 -1.65 1.18 -16.89
C ASP A 21 -2.02 -0.22 -16.35
N VAL A 22 -3.32 -0.46 -16.15
CA VAL A 22 -3.82 -1.79 -15.80
C VAL A 22 -3.57 -2.73 -16.98
N ILE A 23 -2.86 -3.83 -16.70
CA ILE A 23 -2.56 -4.88 -17.67
C ILE A 23 -3.15 -6.21 -17.21
N HIS A 24 -3.59 -7.02 -18.16
CA HIS A 24 -4.23 -8.30 -17.88
C HIS A 24 -3.23 -9.45 -18.01
N ILE A 25 -2.86 -10.09 -16.90
CA ILE A 25 -1.86 -11.17 -16.83
C ILE A 25 -2.45 -12.37 -16.09
N ASN A 26 -2.43 -13.55 -16.71
CA ASN A 26 -2.88 -14.81 -16.09
C ASN A 26 -4.29 -14.72 -15.46
N GLY A 27 -5.22 -14.02 -16.11
CA GLY A 27 -6.59 -13.85 -15.63
C GLY A 27 -6.77 -12.80 -14.54
N ARG A 28 -5.74 -11.98 -14.25
CA ARG A 28 -5.75 -10.94 -13.21
C ARG A 28 -5.44 -9.58 -13.81
N ASP A 29 -6.13 -8.57 -13.31
CA ASP A 29 -5.85 -7.16 -13.61
C ASP A 29 -4.78 -6.67 -12.63
N VAL A 30 -3.61 -6.30 -13.17
CA VAL A 30 -2.45 -5.93 -12.36
C VAL A 30 -1.87 -4.60 -12.81
N VAL A 31 -1.22 -3.90 -11.89
CA VAL A 31 -0.30 -2.80 -12.22
C VAL A 31 1.11 -3.20 -11.80
N MET A 32 2.10 -2.85 -12.63
CA MET A 32 3.51 -2.96 -12.26
C MET A 32 4.01 -1.59 -11.85
N ALA A 33 4.82 -1.54 -10.80
CA ALA A 33 5.39 -0.31 -10.30
C ALA A 33 6.88 -0.47 -10.01
N THR A 34 7.66 0.55 -10.38
CA THR A 34 9.09 0.60 -10.12
C THR A 34 9.37 1.48 -8.91
N PHE A 35 10.19 1.01 -7.99
CA PHE A 35 10.57 1.71 -6.78
C PHE A 35 12.09 1.82 -6.67
N SER A 36 12.57 2.82 -5.94
CA SER A 36 13.97 2.96 -5.55
C SER A 36 14.14 3.11 -4.03
N THR A 37 15.37 2.94 -3.59
CA THR A 37 15.80 3.38 -2.26
C THR A 37 15.86 4.92 -2.18
N PRO A 38 15.86 5.51 -0.97
CA PRO A 38 16.06 6.95 -0.79
C PRO A 38 17.39 7.46 -1.39
N TYR A 39 17.42 8.72 -1.82
CA TYR A 39 18.59 9.30 -2.51
C TYR A 39 19.87 9.34 -1.65
N ASN A 40 19.72 9.43 -0.33
CA ASN A 40 20.80 9.45 0.65
C ASN A 40 21.17 8.05 1.18
N SER A 41 20.83 6.99 0.45
CA SER A 41 21.09 5.60 0.83
C SER A 41 21.83 4.85 -0.28
N ILE A 42 22.16 3.58 -0.04
CA ILE A 42 22.76 2.72 -1.08
C ILE A 42 21.76 2.60 -2.24
N PRO A 43 22.15 2.95 -3.49
CA PRO A 43 21.25 2.88 -4.64
C PRO A 43 20.74 1.46 -4.88
N GLY A 44 19.43 1.33 -5.02
CA GLY A 44 18.78 0.08 -5.37
C GLY A 44 17.41 0.35 -5.97
N SER A 45 16.97 -0.56 -6.84
CA SER A 45 15.66 -0.49 -7.49
C SER A 45 14.95 -1.84 -7.43
N ALA A 46 13.62 -1.80 -7.44
CA ALA A 46 12.76 -2.98 -7.47
C ALA A 46 11.57 -2.76 -8.39
N VAL A 47 11.06 -3.84 -8.96
CA VAL A 47 9.77 -3.88 -9.68
C VAL A 47 8.83 -4.76 -8.88
N CYS A 48 7.67 -4.22 -8.52
CA CYS A 48 6.62 -4.94 -7.80
C CYS A 48 5.34 -4.93 -8.63
N ALA A 49 4.60 -6.05 -8.60
CA ALA A 49 3.29 -6.18 -9.22
C ALA A 49 2.20 -6.19 -8.14
N TYR A 50 1.10 -5.50 -8.42
CA TYR A 50 -0.04 -5.40 -7.51
C TYR A 50 -1.31 -5.83 -8.25
N ASP A 51 -2.04 -6.77 -7.66
CA ASP A 51 -3.37 -7.17 -8.13
C ASP A 51 -4.39 -6.08 -7.77
N MET A 52 -5.18 -5.64 -8.75
CA MET A 52 -6.18 -4.59 -8.55
C MET A 52 -7.29 -5.02 -7.59
N ALA A 53 -7.57 -6.32 -7.47
CA ALA A 53 -8.48 -6.84 -6.45
C ALA A 53 -7.90 -6.64 -5.04
N ASP A 54 -6.60 -6.89 -4.85
CA ASP A 54 -5.94 -6.69 -3.56
C ASP A 54 -5.89 -5.20 -3.19
N VAL A 55 -5.63 -4.32 -4.17
CA VAL A 55 -5.69 -2.87 -3.97
C VAL A 55 -7.08 -2.46 -3.49
N ALA A 56 -8.15 -2.90 -4.18
CA ALA A 56 -9.53 -2.62 -3.77
C ALA A 56 -9.83 -3.15 -2.36
N ASN A 57 -9.37 -4.35 -2.03
CA ASN A 57 -9.54 -4.97 -0.71
C ASN A 57 -8.84 -4.17 0.41
N THR A 58 -7.77 -3.41 0.14
CA THR A 58 -7.17 -2.56 1.18
C THR A 58 -8.12 -1.48 1.69
N PHE A 59 -9.06 -1.00 0.86
CA PHE A 59 -10.02 0.03 1.23
C PHE A 59 -11.22 -0.51 2.02
N THR A 60 -11.41 -1.82 2.06
CA THR A 60 -12.43 -2.46 2.92
C THR A 60 -11.91 -2.75 4.33
N GLY A 61 -10.59 -2.61 4.54
CA GLY A 61 -9.94 -2.80 5.84
C GLY A 61 -10.19 -1.67 6.85
N ARG A 62 -9.60 -1.82 8.04
CA ARG A 62 -9.71 -0.83 9.12
C ARG A 62 -8.97 0.45 8.75
N PHE A 63 -9.58 1.59 9.07
CA PHE A 63 -8.90 2.89 9.04
C PHE A 63 -7.78 2.93 10.08
N LYS A 64 -6.81 3.83 9.89
CA LYS A 64 -5.82 4.17 10.92
C LYS A 64 -6.22 5.48 11.61
N GLU A 65 -6.06 5.56 12.92
CA GLU A 65 -6.25 6.77 13.71
C GLU A 65 -5.01 7.12 14.52
N GLN A 66 -4.82 8.42 14.78
CA GLN A 66 -3.86 8.95 15.74
C GLN A 66 -4.64 9.74 16.79
N LYS A 67 -4.71 9.23 18.02
CA LYS A 67 -5.58 9.79 19.08
C LYS A 67 -5.12 11.15 19.60
N SER A 68 -3.82 11.38 19.58
CA SER A 68 -3.16 12.62 19.97
C SER A 68 -1.91 12.81 19.13
N SER A 69 -1.36 14.02 19.06
CA SER A 69 -0.20 14.34 18.23
C SER A 69 1.05 13.51 18.55
N ASP A 70 1.15 13.01 19.79
CA ASP A 70 2.24 12.19 20.32
C ASP A 70 1.94 10.69 20.31
N SER A 71 0.71 10.27 20.00
CA SER A 71 0.33 8.85 19.94
C SER A 71 0.82 8.19 18.65
N THR A 72 1.05 6.87 18.71
CA THR A 72 1.28 6.05 17.51
C THR A 72 -0.02 5.87 16.71
N TRP A 73 0.12 5.61 15.41
CA TRP A 73 -1.01 5.27 14.55
C TRP A 73 -1.51 3.87 14.86
N THR A 74 -2.78 3.74 15.22
CA THR A 74 -3.42 2.46 15.57
C THR A 74 -4.63 2.20 14.68
N PRO A 75 -5.09 0.94 14.53
CA PRO A 75 -6.32 0.66 13.80
C PRO A 75 -7.53 1.27 14.51
N PHE A 76 -8.35 2.02 13.77
CA PHE A 76 -9.61 2.56 14.26
C PHE A 76 -10.57 1.41 14.60
N PRO A 77 -11.27 1.44 15.75
CA PRO A 77 -12.21 0.39 16.15
C PRO A 77 -13.37 0.26 15.15
N GLU A 78 -13.61 -0.97 14.66
CA GLU A 78 -14.59 -1.24 13.61
C GLU A 78 -16.04 -0.95 14.06
N ASP A 79 -16.33 -1.14 15.35
CA ASP A 79 -17.61 -0.84 16.00
C ASP A 79 -17.94 0.66 16.01
N LYS A 80 -16.92 1.52 15.87
CA LYS A 80 -17.07 2.98 15.84
C LYS A 80 -17.14 3.55 14.43
N VAL A 81 -17.00 2.73 13.39
CA VAL A 81 -17.08 3.17 12.00
C VAL A 81 -18.51 3.61 11.69
N PRO A 82 -18.74 4.85 11.23
CA PRO A 82 -20.09 5.32 10.88
C PRO A 82 -20.75 4.47 9.78
N LYS A 83 -22.08 4.40 9.81
CA LYS A 83 -22.90 3.66 8.83
C LYS A 83 -23.78 4.64 8.02
N PRO A 84 -23.85 4.53 6.69
CA PRO A 84 -23.11 3.58 5.85
C PRO A 84 -21.60 3.84 5.95
N ARG A 85 -20.80 2.78 5.74
CA ARG A 85 -19.34 2.93 5.70
C ARG A 85 -19.03 4.01 4.67
N TYR A 86 -18.11 4.92 4.99
CA TYR A 86 -17.60 5.85 3.99
C TYR A 86 -16.92 5.06 2.88
N GLU A 87 -17.67 4.75 1.83
CA GLU A 87 -17.15 4.26 0.57
C GLU A 87 -16.84 5.48 -0.29
N ASN A 88 -15.60 5.59 -0.73
CA ASN A 88 -15.24 6.53 -1.79
C ASN A 88 -16.10 6.15 -3.01
N ARG A 89 -17.08 6.98 -3.37
CA ARG A 89 -17.64 6.96 -4.73
C ARG A 89 -16.56 7.50 -5.65
N SER A 90 -15.71 6.60 -6.13
CA SER A 90 -14.88 6.81 -7.32
C SER A 90 -15.76 7.07 -8.54
#